data_AF-A0A1F8BKB9-F1
#
_entry.id   AF-A0A1F8BKB9-F1
#
_cell.length_a   1.000
_cell.length_b   1.000
_cell.length_c   1.000
_cell.angle_alpha   90.00
_cell.angle_beta   90.00
_cell.angle_gamma   90.00
#
_symmetry.space_group_name_H-M   'P 1'
#
loop_
_entity.id
_entity.type
_entity.pdbx_description
1 polymer ?
#
loop_
_entity_poly.entity_id
_entity_poly.type
_entity_poly.pdbx_seq_one_letter_code
_entity_poly.pdbx_strand_id
1 'polypeptide(L)'
;MTYKTYTKKFIRNFNFSNPNWENLPNGFPNLGKQGLTRQEGCLLDAIKLAWMTGELEGRKSLLLNTTRVFLLVSAIVVIGTLGLQLLRSPENTFTTVNAATIKVDDVIQSTMSAILKR
;
A
#
# COMPACT_ATOMS: atom_id res chain seq x y z
N MET A 1 3.18 -0.28 -41.74
CA MET A 1 3.70 0.99 -41.19
C MET A 1 4.02 0.75 -39.72
N THR A 2 5.29 0.84 -39.31
CA THR A 2 5.74 0.48 -37.96
C THR A 2 5.16 1.44 -36.92
N TYR A 3 4.65 0.90 -35.82
CA TYR A 3 3.98 1.63 -34.72
C TYR A 3 4.74 2.89 -34.24
N LYS A 4 6.09 2.84 -34.31
CA LYS A 4 7.00 3.95 -33.96
C LYS A 4 6.81 5.21 -34.79
N THR A 5 6.60 5.09 -36.11
CA THR A 5 6.49 6.24 -37.02
C THR A 5 5.18 6.98 -36.83
N TYR A 6 4.11 6.24 -36.49
CA TYR A 6 2.79 6.81 -36.24
C TYR A 6 2.76 7.66 -34.97
N THR A 7 3.33 7.16 -33.86
CA THR A 7 3.37 7.90 -32.58
C THR A 7 4.15 9.21 -32.70
N LYS A 8 5.29 9.21 -33.42
CA LYS A 8 6.04 10.45 -33.68
C LYS A 8 5.24 11.47 -34.48
N LYS A 9 4.55 11.01 -35.52
CA LYS A 9 3.69 11.88 -36.34
C LYS A 9 2.54 12.46 -35.52
N PHE A 10 1.92 11.65 -34.65
CA PHE A 10 0.88 12.10 -33.74
C PHE A 10 1.37 13.21 -32.81
N ILE A 11 2.48 12.99 -32.09
CA ILE A 11 3.03 13.98 -31.14
C ILE A 11 3.37 15.30 -31.85
N ARG A 12 3.99 15.22 -33.02
CA ARG A 12 4.39 16.41 -33.80
C ARG A 12 3.20 17.22 -34.31
N ASN A 13 2.08 16.57 -34.59
CA ASN A 13 0.87 17.21 -35.10
C ASN A 13 -0.18 17.49 -34.02
N PHE A 14 0.12 17.20 -32.76
CA PHE A 14 -0.82 17.36 -31.67
C PHE A 14 -1.02 18.85 -31.35
N ASN A 15 -2.27 19.32 -31.38
CA ASN A 15 -2.61 20.69 -31.02
C ASN A 15 -2.96 20.77 -29.53
N PHE A 16 -2.04 21.29 -28.72
CA PHE A 16 -2.26 21.48 -27.28
C PHE A 16 -3.34 22.53 -26.97
N SER A 17 -3.57 23.51 -27.85
CA SER A 17 -4.54 24.58 -27.62
C SER A 17 -5.97 24.11 -27.87
N ASN A 18 -6.16 23.18 -28.80
CA ASN A 18 -7.45 22.57 -29.09
C ASN A 18 -7.26 21.07 -29.39
N PRO A 19 -7.10 20.24 -28.34
CA PRO A 19 -6.81 18.83 -28.50
C PRO A 19 -8.04 18.05 -28.99
N ASN A 20 -7.85 17.25 -30.05
CA ASN A 20 -8.89 16.34 -30.53
C ASN A 20 -8.73 14.97 -29.85
N TRP A 21 -9.53 14.73 -28.81
CA TRP A 21 -9.50 13.49 -28.03
C TRP A 21 -10.29 12.35 -28.65
N GLU A 22 -11.16 12.62 -29.62
CA GLU A 22 -11.93 11.59 -30.33
C GLU A 22 -11.06 10.84 -31.35
N ASN A 23 -10.00 11.49 -31.85
CA ASN A 23 -9.08 10.92 -32.83
C ASN A 23 -7.74 10.52 -32.21
N LEU A 24 -7.80 9.76 -31.12
CA LEU A 24 -6.61 9.24 -30.46
C LEU A 24 -6.08 7.96 -31.15
N PRO A 25 -4.76 7.72 -31.09
CA PRO A 25 -4.16 6.47 -31.54
C PRO A 25 -4.82 5.24 -30.94
N ASN A 26 -5.00 4.19 -31.74
CA ASN A 26 -5.38 2.87 -31.22
C ASN A 26 -4.34 2.39 -30.19
N GLY A 27 -4.82 2.07 -28.99
CA GLY A 27 -3.98 1.67 -27.86
C GLY A 27 -3.50 2.82 -26.98
N PHE A 28 -3.94 4.06 -27.21
CA PHE A 28 -3.88 5.11 -26.19
C PHE A 28 -4.75 4.72 -25.00
N PRO A 29 -4.30 4.88 -23.72
CA PRO A 29 -3.09 5.56 -23.22
C PRO A 29 -1.83 4.68 -23.09
N ASN A 30 -1.86 3.42 -23.52
CA ASN A 30 -0.77 2.44 -23.35
C ASN A 30 0.39 2.59 -24.35
N LEU A 31 0.43 3.67 -25.12
CA LEU A 31 1.52 3.94 -26.07
C LEU A 31 2.89 3.94 -25.38
N GLY A 32 3.78 3.04 -25.81
CA GLY A 32 5.14 2.96 -25.31
C GLY A 32 6.03 4.10 -25.83
N LYS A 33 7.09 4.43 -25.08
CA LYS A 33 8.09 5.44 -25.45
C LYS A 33 9.21 4.90 -26.35
N GLN A 34 9.08 3.67 -26.85
CA GLN A 34 10.16 3.02 -27.58
C GLN A 34 10.48 3.73 -28.90
N GLY A 35 11.72 4.21 -29.03
CA GLY A 35 12.21 4.92 -30.22
C GLY A 35 11.85 6.40 -30.28
N LEU A 36 11.25 6.96 -29.22
CA LEU A 36 11.04 8.39 -29.04
C LEU A 36 12.28 9.02 -28.40
N THR A 37 12.59 10.24 -28.81
CA THR A 37 13.56 11.09 -28.10
C THR A 37 13.00 11.47 -26.72
N ARG A 38 13.88 11.93 -25.83
CA ARG A 38 13.48 12.35 -24.48
C ARG A 38 12.38 13.43 -24.52
N GLN A 39 12.50 14.40 -25.41
CA GLN A 39 11.53 15.48 -25.59
C GLN A 39 10.18 14.95 -26.09
N GLU A 40 10.17 14.11 -27.14
CA GLU A 40 8.94 13.51 -27.63
C GLU A 40 8.27 12.61 -26.56
N GLY A 41 9.06 11.91 -25.76
CA GLY A 41 8.57 11.12 -24.62
C GLY A 41 7.90 11.99 -23.56
N CYS A 42 8.49 13.14 -23.21
CA CYS A 42 7.88 14.11 -22.30
C CYS A 42 6.59 14.74 -22.86
N LEU A 43 6.56 15.05 -24.16
CA LEU A 43 5.35 15.53 -24.83
C LEU A 43 4.24 14.48 -24.79
N LEU A 44 4.58 13.21 -25.06
CA LEU A 44 3.62 12.11 -24.96
C LEU A 44 3.05 11.96 -23.55
N ASP A 45 3.89 12.11 -22.52
CA ASP A 45 3.42 12.11 -21.12
C ASP A 45 2.49 13.27 -20.83
N ALA A 46 2.83 14.47 -21.30
CA ALA A 46 1.99 15.66 -21.13
C ALA A 46 0.62 15.48 -21.81
N ILE A 47 0.59 14.91 -23.02
CA ILE A 47 -0.66 14.59 -23.74
C ILE A 47 -1.49 13.57 -22.95
N LYS A 48 -0.86 12.50 -22.43
CA LYS A 48 -1.53 11.50 -21.58
C LYS A 48 -2.10 12.13 -20.31
N LEU A 49 -1.34 13.00 -19.66
CA LEU A 49 -1.76 13.69 -18.45
C LEU A 49 -2.94 14.64 -18.73
N ALA A 50 -2.87 15.40 -19.82
CA ALA A 50 -3.94 16.29 -20.26
C ALA A 50 -5.22 15.51 -20.58
N TRP A 51 -5.11 14.37 -21.27
CA TRP A 51 -6.27 13.50 -21.51
C TRP A 51 -6.85 12.94 -20.20
N MET A 52 -6.00 12.44 -19.30
CA MET A 52 -6.44 11.89 -18.01
C MET A 52 -7.16 12.90 -17.12
N THR A 53 -6.79 14.18 -17.22
CA THR A 53 -7.34 15.25 -16.39
C THR A 53 -8.53 15.97 -17.04
N GLY A 54 -8.51 16.11 -18.36
CA GLY A 54 -9.52 16.81 -19.15
C GLY A 54 -10.72 15.96 -19.54
N GLU A 55 -10.51 14.69 -19.87
CA GLU A 55 -11.56 13.83 -20.45
C GLU A 55 -12.18 12.86 -19.46
N LEU A 56 -13.48 12.58 -19.63
CA LEU A 56 -14.22 11.65 -18.78
C LEU A 56 -13.65 10.22 -18.88
N GLU A 57 -13.33 9.78 -20.09
CA GLU A 57 -12.68 8.49 -20.34
C GLU A 57 -11.27 8.43 -19.73
N GLY A 58 -10.55 9.55 -19.79
CA GLY A 58 -9.25 9.72 -19.15
C GLY A 58 -9.31 9.57 -17.63
N ARG A 59 -10.29 10.23 -17.00
CA ARG A 59 -10.53 10.13 -15.56
C ARG A 59 -10.92 8.72 -15.13
N LYS A 60 -11.76 8.03 -15.92
CA LYS A 60 -12.12 6.63 -15.68
C LYS A 60 -10.89 5.71 -15.75
N SER A 61 -10.04 5.91 -16.75
CA SER A 61 -8.79 5.15 -16.89
C SER A 61 -7.84 5.39 -15.72
N LEU A 62 -7.70 6.64 -15.26
CA LEU A 62 -6.92 6.99 -14.08
C LEU A 62 -7.47 6.32 -12.83
N LEU A 63 -8.78 6.41 -12.57
CA LEU A 63 -9.43 5.77 -11.42
C LEU A 63 -9.18 4.26 -11.41
N LEU A 64 -9.38 3.57 -12.53
CA LEU A 64 -9.13 2.12 -12.64
C LEU A 64 -7.69 1.76 -12.31
N ASN A 65 -6.72 2.52 -12.82
CA ASN A 65 -5.31 2.29 -12.51
C ASN A 65 -4.98 2.58 -11.04
N THR A 66 -5.49 3.68 -10.49
CA THR A 66 -5.29 4.03 -9.08
C THR A 66 -5.92 3.00 -8.16
N THR A 67 -7.12 2.49 -8.46
CA THR A 67 -7.75 1.41 -7.68
C THR A 67 -6.91 0.14 -7.72
N ARG A 68 -6.35 -0.24 -8.87
CA ARG A 68 -5.45 -1.41 -8.97
C ARG A 68 -4.20 -1.24 -8.11
N VAL A 69 -3.54 -0.09 -8.20
CA VAL A 69 -2.34 0.20 -7.39
C VAL A 69 -2.69 0.23 -5.90
N PHE A 70 -3.80 0.87 -5.53
CA PHE A 70 -4.27 0.92 -4.16
C PHE A 70 -4.57 -0.49 -3.61
N LEU A 71 -5.24 -1.34 -4.39
CA LEU A 71 -5.50 -2.73 -4.00
C LEU A 71 -4.20 -3.50 -3.76
N LEU A 72 -3.22 -3.37 -4.66
CA LEU A 72 -1.92 -4.02 -4.49
C LEU A 72 -1.18 -3.53 -3.24
N VAL A 73 -1.13 -2.22 -3.02
CA VAL A 73 -0.51 -1.63 -1.82
C VAL A 73 -1.24 -2.10 -0.55
N SER A 74 -2.57 -2.09 -0.56
CA SER A 74 -3.36 -2.56 0.59
C SER A 74 -3.10 -4.03 0.91
N ALA A 75 -2.96 -4.89 -0.10
CA ALA A 75 -2.66 -6.30 0.08
C ALA A 75 -1.26 -6.50 0.69
N ILE A 76 -0.26 -5.74 0.23
CA ILE A 76 1.09 -5.76 0.80
C ILE A 76 1.08 -5.33 2.27
N VAL A 77 0.35 -4.26 2.60
CA VAL A 77 0.24 -3.79 3.99
C VAL A 77 -0.42 -4.84 4.88
N VAL A 78 -1.52 -5.46 4.44
CA VAL A 78 -2.21 -6.51 5.19
C VAL A 78 -1.27 -7.70 5.45
N ILE A 79 -0.58 -8.20 4.43
CA ILE A 79 0.38 -9.30 4.57
C ILE A 79 1.52 -8.91 5.52
N GLY A 80 2.04 -7.69 5.40
CA GLY A 80 3.09 -7.17 6.27
C GLY A 80 2.65 -7.11 7.73
N THR A 81 1.44 -6.62 8.01
CA THR A 81 0.90 -6.56 9.38
C THR A 81 0.65 -7.94 9.99
N LEU A 82 0.11 -8.89 9.21
CA LEU A 82 -0.10 -10.27 9.67
C LEU A 82 1.23 -11.00 9.92
N GLY A 83 2.23 -10.81 9.04
CA GLY A 83 3.58 -11.33 9.25
C GLY A 83 4.25 -10.76 10.50
N LEU A 84 4.05 -9.47 10.79
CA LEU A 84 4.56 -8.83 12.00
C LEU A 84 3.90 -9.36 13.28
N GLN A 85 2.59 -9.67 13.23
CA GLN A 85 1.86 -10.28 14.35
C GLN A 85 2.33 -11.71 14.63
N LEU A 86 2.69 -12.48 13.61
CA LEU A 86 3.24 -13.84 13.77
C LEU A 86 4.68 -13.85 14.33
N LEU A 87 5.46 -12.78 14.08
CA LEU A 87 6.80 -12.60 14.65
C LEU A 87 6.79 -12.01 16.06
N ARG A 88 5.72 -11.31 16.46
CA ARG A 88 5.45 -10.95 17.85
C ARG A 88 4.97 -12.21 18.60
N SER A 89 5.92 -13.05 18.98
CA SER A 89 5.69 -14.06 20.01
C SER A 89 5.09 -13.37 21.25
N PRO A 90 4.04 -13.92 21.89
CA PRO A 90 3.45 -13.31 23.07
C PRO A 90 4.52 -13.25 24.16
N GLU A 91 4.82 -12.06 24.67
CA GLU A 91 5.60 -11.89 25.89
C GLU A 91 4.92 -12.65 27.03
N ASN A 92 5.40 -13.87 27.30
CA ASN A 92 5.67 -14.42 28.61
C ASN A 92 4.75 -13.92 29.74
N THR A 93 3.52 -14.42 29.80
CA THR A 93 2.70 -14.36 31.01
C THR A 93 3.23 -15.36 32.04
N PHE A 94 4.43 -15.14 32.57
CA PHE A 94 4.82 -15.75 33.84
C PHE A 94 4.17 -14.93 34.95
N THR A 95 2.98 -15.34 35.38
CA THR A 95 2.48 -14.94 36.70
C THR A 95 3.47 -15.47 37.72
N THR A 96 4.32 -14.59 38.25
CA THR A 96 5.17 -14.90 39.39
C THR A 96 4.22 -15.13 40.56
N VAL A 97 3.97 -16.41 40.88
CA VAL A 97 3.23 -16.75 42.09
C VAL A 97 4.17 -16.41 43.24
N ASN A 98 3.93 -15.26 43.86
CA ASN A 98 4.65 -14.88 45.07
C ASN A 98 4.17 -15.82 46.18
N ALA A 99 4.85 -16.96 46.34
CA ALA A 99 4.63 -17.83 47.48
C ALA A 99 5.04 -17.03 48.72
N ALA A 100 4.06 -16.58 49.49
CA ALA A 100 4.32 -15.97 50.77
C ALA A 100 5.03 -17.00 51.65
N THR A 101 6.33 -16.84 51.87
CA THR A 101 7.08 -17.63 52.84
C THR A 101 6.50 -17.31 54.22
N ILE A 102 5.57 -18.14 54.67
CA ILE A 102 5.09 -18.08 56.05
C ILE A 102 6.29 -18.45 56.92
N LYS A 103 6.73 -17.50 57.76
CA LYS A 103 7.81 -17.76 58.71
C LYS A 103 7.31 -18.79 59.71
N VAL A 104 8.13 -19.79 60.01
CA VAL A 104 7.79 -20.90 60.92
C VAL A 104 7.34 -20.36 62.30
N ASP A 105 7.86 -19.21 62.73
CA ASP A 105 7.44 -18.53 63.96
C ASP A 105 5.95 -18.15 63.98
N ASP A 106 5.37 -17.69 62.86
CA ASP A 106 3.94 -17.35 62.80
C ASP A 106 3.04 -18.59 62.97
N VAL A 107 3.50 -19.74 62.45
CA VAL A 107 2.79 -21.02 62.61
C VAL A 107 2.89 -21.51 64.05
N ILE A 108 4.06 -21.38 64.69
CA ILE A 108 4.27 -21.76 66.08
C ILE A 108 3.43 -20.88 67.01
N GLN A 109 3.37 -19.56 66.77
CA GLN A 109 2.63 -18.63 67.61
C GLN A 109 1.10 -18.81 67.46
N SER A 110 0.64 -19.10 66.25
CA SER A 110 -0.75 -19.49 65.96
C SER A 110 -1.13 -20.80 66.66
N THR A 111 -0.23 -21.80 66.61
CA THR A 111 -0.45 -23.10 67.26
C THR A 111 -0.43 -23.00 68.78
N MET A 112 0.50 -22.25 69.37
CA MET A 112 0.52 -22.02 70.82
C MET A 112 -0.72 -21.27 71.30
N SER A 113 -1.18 -20.27 70.55
CA SER A 113 -2.42 -19.55 70.89
C SER A 113 -3.66 -20.43 70.82
N ALA A 114 -3.70 -21.40 69.89
CA ALA A 114 -4.79 -22.35 69.78
C ALA A 114 -4.79 -23.39 70.92
N ILE A 115 -3.61 -23.80 71.40
CA ILE A 115 -3.47 -24.77 72.50
C ILE A 115 -3.76 -24.12 73.86
N LEU A 116 -3.30 -22.89 74.09
CA LEU A 116 -3.50 -22.15 75.35
C LEU A 116 -4.93 -21.62 75.55
N LYS A 117 -5.75 -21.62 74.49
CA LYS A 117 -7.16 -21.18 74.56
C LYS A 117 -8.12 -22.31 74.93
N ARG A 118 -7.61 -23.49 75.32
CA ARG A 118 -8.39 -24.64 75.77
C ARG A 118 -8.28 -24.85 77.28
#